data_AF-I3DVQ7-F1
#
_entry.id   AF-I3DVQ7-F1
#
_cell.length_a   1.000
_cell.length_b   1.000
_cell.length_c   1.000
_cell.angle_alpha   90.00
_cell.angle_beta   90.00
_cell.angle_gamma   90.00
#
_symmetry.space_group_name_H-M   'P 1'
#
loop_
_entity.id
_entity.type
_entity.pdbx_description
1 polymer ?
#
loop_
_entity_poly.entity_id
_entity_poly.type
_entity_poly.pdbx_seq_one_letter_code
_entity_poly.pdbx_strand_id
1 'polypeptide(L)'
;MTSTVHTLQDQFRHLRMVETANELPELLRNAERSSWTYQEFLQELLMYELKRREEKNVEKRLKWAKFPYLKTLDEFHVEEQKSLSTRQLNQLRELNWLEQQYNLILLGPPGAGKTHIGIGLGIEAIQKGYKVAFSTMGELVHLLKTEEYIRKSQMQLKRIKESDLVIIDDLMYMAMDQREANLFFHLINHLYERSSIILTSNKGPEQWGELMGDQGITTAILDRLLHRVEVIQLNDNDSYRIKHRTTIFGKESVQN
;
A
#
# COMPACT_ATOMS: atom_id res chain seq x y z
N MET A 1 15.49 13.19 43.87
CA MET A 1 14.63 12.40 42.95
C MET A 1 14.69 12.91 41.53
N THR A 2 14.60 14.22 41.28
CA THR A 2 14.70 14.82 39.92
C THR A 2 16.02 14.56 39.19
N SER A 3 17.16 14.52 39.90
CA SER A 3 18.46 14.17 39.30
C SER A 3 18.51 12.73 38.79
N THR A 4 17.92 11.79 39.54
CA THR A 4 17.87 10.36 39.19
C THR A 4 17.01 10.12 37.95
N VAL A 5 15.86 10.81 37.84
CA VAL A 5 14.99 10.71 36.66
C VAL A 5 15.71 11.23 35.42
N HIS A 6 16.40 12.37 35.51
CA HIS A 6 17.17 12.89 34.36
C HIS A 6 18.25 11.90 33.90
N THR A 7 18.98 11.29 34.82
CA THR A 7 19.97 10.24 34.48
C THR A 7 19.32 9.05 33.78
N LEU A 8 18.16 8.58 34.25
CA LEU A 8 17.42 7.50 33.60
C LEU A 8 16.96 7.90 32.19
N GLN A 9 16.43 9.10 32.00
CA GLN A 9 16.02 9.60 30.67
C GLN A 9 17.21 9.61 29.70
N ASP A 10 18.39 10.03 30.14
CA ASP A 10 19.59 10.00 29.31
C ASP A 10 20.03 8.58 28.96
N GLN A 11 19.94 7.64 29.92
CA GLN A 11 20.19 6.22 29.65
C GLN A 11 19.20 5.64 28.61
N PHE A 12 17.91 5.95 28.74
CA PHE A 12 16.90 5.54 27.75
C PHE A 12 17.22 6.10 26.36
N ARG A 13 17.66 7.36 26.25
CA ARG A 13 18.08 7.95 24.97
C ARG A 13 19.28 7.22 24.36
N HIS A 14 20.27 6.84 25.17
CA HIS A 14 21.43 6.05 24.71
C HIS A 14 21.02 4.65 24.21
N LEU A 15 19.99 4.05 24.82
CA LEU A 15 19.39 2.79 24.37
C LEU A 15 18.41 2.95 23.20
N ARG A 16 18.32 4.16 22.61
CA ARG A 16 17.40 4.52 21.51
C ARG A 16 15.92 4.40 21.87
N MET A 17 15.57 4.52 23.15
CA MET A 17 14.21 4.58 23.68
C MET A 17 13.80 6.04 23.96
N VAL A 18 13.92 6.89 22.93
CA VAL A 18 13.77 8.36 23.08
C VAL A 18 12.34 8.75 23.49
N GLU A 19 11.32 8.09 22.95
CA GLU A 19 9.92 8.38 23.31
C GLU A 19 9.64 8.00 24.76
N THR A 20 10.11 6.82 25.18
CA THR A 20 9.99 6.37 26.57
C THR A 20 10.75 7.27 27.52
N ALA A 21 11.93 7.77 27.14
CA ALA A 21 12.65 8.77 27.93
C ALA A 21 11.81 10.02 28.17
N ASN A 22 11.11 10.51 27.15
CA ASN A 22 10.27 11.71 27.27
C ASN A 22 9.02 11.46 28.13
N GLU A 23 8.42 10.27 28.03
CA GLU A 23 7.21 9.88 28.78
C GLU A 23 7.50 9.37 30.21
N LEU A 24 8.76 9.04 30.52
CA LEU A 24 9.16 8.45 31.80
C LEU A 24 8.62 9.20 33.04
N PRO A 25 8.61 10.55 33.11
CA PRO A 25 8.04 11.25 34.26
C PRO A 25 6.55 10.96 34.46
N GLU A 26 5.78 10.82 33.39
CA GLU A 26 4.35 10.51 33.48
C GLU A 26 4.11 9.05 33.85
N LEU A 27 4.89 8.12 33.28
CA LEU A 27 4.84 6.71 33.67
C LEU A 27 5.14 6.51 35.15
N LEU A 28 6.13 7.22 35.70
CA LEU A 28 6.46 7.18 37.13
C LEU A 28 5.31 7.74 37.99
N ARG A 29 4.70 8.87 37.60
CA ARG A 29 3.54 9.43 38.30
C ARG A 29 2.35 8.47 38.29
N ASN A 30 2.10 7.80 37.17
CA ASN A 30 1.01 6.85 37.04
C ASN A 30 1.24 5.59 37.88
N ALA A 31 2.49 5.12 37.95
CA ALA A 31 2.90 4.02 38.81
C ALA A 31 2.69 4.33 40.29
N GLU A 32 3.08 5.54 40.72
CA GLU A 32 2.88 6.00 42.10
C GLU A 32 1.39 6.11 42.45
N ARG A 33 0.59 6.75 41.58
CA ARG A 33 -0.86 6.91 41.79
C ARG A 33 -1.61 5.60 41.86
N SER A 34 -1.24 4.65 41.00
CA SER A 34 -1.92 3.36 40.87
C SER A 34 -1.29 2.27 41.75
N SER A 35 -0.24 2.61 42.52
CA SER A 35 0.52 1.67 43.35
C SER A 35 1.01 0.43 42.58
N TRP A 36 1.55 0.64 41.37
CA TRP A 36 2.06 -0.46 40.54
C TRP A 36 3.20 -1.21 41.23
N THR A 37 3.19 -2.53 41.10
CA THR A 37 4.33 -3.39 41.39
C THR A 37 5.47 -3.13 40.41
N TYR A 38 6.69 -3.55 40.75
CA TYR A 38 7.84 -3.44 39.84
C TYR A 38 7.61 -4.14 38.50
N GLN A 39 6.90 -5.28 38.52
CA GLN A 39 6.57 -6.04 37.32
C GLN A 39 5.60 -5.26 36.42
N GLU A 40 4.53 -4.71 37.00
CA GLU A 40 3.55 -3.89 36.25
C GLU A 40 4.22 -2.66 35.65
N PHE A 41 5.07 -1.95 36.41
CA PHE A 41 5.78 -0.78 35.89
C PHE A 41 6.70 -1.14 34.71
N LEU A 42 7.48 -2.23 34.82
CA LEU A 42 8.34 -2.69 33.73
C LEU A 42 7.51 -3.10 32.50
N GLN A 43 6.38 -3.76 32.71
CA GLN A 43 5.49 -4.16 31.63
C GLN A 43 4.92 -2.94 30.90
N GLU A 44 4.36 -1.96 31.61
CA GLU A 44 3.80 -0.74 31.01
C GLU A 44 4.87 0.08 30.27
N LEU A 45 6.07 0.18 30.84
CA LEU A 45 7.19 0.87 30.20
C LEU A 45 7.60 0.20 28.88
N LEU A 46 7.70 -1.13 28.86
CA LEU A 46 8.04 -1.88 27.65
C LEU A 46 6.91 -1.85 26.62
N MET A 47 5.66 -1.97 27.06
CA MET A 47 4.49 -1.86 26.18
C MET A 47 4.42 -0.49 25.52
N TYR A 48 4.70 0.59 26.26
CA TYR A 48 4.80 1.93 25.70
C TYR A 48 5.86 2.02 24.60
N GLU A 49 7.09 1.58 24.87
CA GLU A 49 8.18 1.61 23.87
C GLU A 49 7.82 0.78 22.62
N LEU A 50 7.31 -0.45 22.81
CA LEU A 50 6.94 -1.34 21.70
C LEU A 50 5.86 -0.71 20.83
N LYS A 51 4.81 -0.14 21.44
CA LYS A 51 3.75 0.56 20.74
C LYS A 51 4.30 1.74 19.93
N ARG A 52 5.13 2.59 20.54
CA ARG A 52 5.75 3.75 19.84
C ARG A 52 6.65 3.32 18.69
N ARG A 53 7.39 2.21 18.84
CA ARG A 53 8.20 1.66 17.75
C ARG A 53 7.34 1.18 16.59
N GLU A 54 6.24 0.49 16.86
CA GLU A 54 5.36 0.03 15.79
C GLU A 54 4.66 1.20 15.09
N GLU A 55 4.18 2.20 15.83
CA GLU A 55 3.62 3.44 15.25
C GLU A 55 4.63 4.11 14.29
N LYS A 56 5.89 4.25 14.71
CA LYS A 56 6.96 4.82 13.86
C LYS A 56 7.28 3.94 12.65
N ASN A 57 7.23 2.61 12.80
CA ASN A 57 7.45 1.68 11.69
C ASN A 57 6.32 1.81 10.66
N VAL A 58 5.06 1.85 11.10
CA VAL A 58 3.88 2.06 10.25
C VAL A 58 3.98 3.40 9.52
N GLU A 59 4.27 4.50 10.21
CA GLU A 59 4.45 5.82 9.57
C GLU A 59 5.55 5.80 8.50
N LYS A 60 6.66 5.13 8.80
CA LYS A 60 7.79 4.99 7.88
C LYS A 60 7.41 4.17 6.66
N ARG A 61 6.73 3.03 6.83
CA ARG A 61 6.23 2.19 5.74
C ARG A 61 5.20 2.94 4.89
N LEU A 62 4.27 3.69 5.49
CA LEU A 62 3.31 4.56 4.79
C LEU A 62 4.04 5.61 3.91
N LYS A 63 5.04 6.30 4.46
CA LYS A 63 5.85 7.26 3.70
C LYS A 63 6.62 6.62 2.55
N TRP A 64 7.04 5.37 2.72
CA TRP A 64 7.79 4.61 1.71
C TRP A 64 6.90 4.01 0.62
N ALA A 65 5.65 3.69 0.94
CA ALA A 65 4.69 3.14 0.00
C ALA A 65 4.29 4.12 -1.10
N LYS A 66 4.43 5.44 -0.89
CA LYS A 66 4.20 6.47 -1.91
C LYS A 66 2.78 6.49 -2.48
N PHE A 67 1.77 6.19 -1.66
CA PHE A 67 0.38 6.37 -2.06
C PHE A 67 0.10 7.83 -2.47
N PRO A 68 -0.70 8.07 -3.53
CA PRO A 68 -1.05 9.40 -3.97
C PRO A 68 -1.97 10.12 -2.97
N TYR A 69 -2.74 9.35 -2.21
CA TYR A 69 -3.61 9.78 -1.12
C TYR A 69 -3.82 8.62 -0.15
N LEU A 70 -4.25 8.92 1.07
CA LEU A 70 -4.58 7.90 2.07
C LEU A 70 -6.09 7.72 2.10
N LYS A 71 -6.55 6.54 1.68
CA LYS A 71 -7.96 6.14 1.71
C LYS A 71 -8.06 4.72 2.25
N THR A 72 -8.68 4.59 3.41
CA THR A 72 -8.86 3.29 4.09
C THR A 72 -10.00 2.51 3.46
N LEU A 73 -10.07 1.20 3.70
CA LEU A 73 -11.19 0.38 3.25
C LEU A 73 -12.50 0.70 3.97
N ASP A 74 -12.43 1.26 5.19
CA ASP A 74 -13.63 1.70 5.93
C ASP A 74 -14.32 2.90 5.26
N GLU A 75 -13.57 3.68 4.48
CA GLU A 75 -14.12 4.77 3.66
C GLU A 75 -14.69 4.28 2.31
N PHE A 76 -14.58 2.98 2.01
CA PHE A 76 -15.11 2.41 0.78
C PHE A 76 -16.57 1.98 0.99
N HIS A 77 -17.51 2.68 0.34
CA HIS A 77 -18.93 2.36 0.42
C HIS A 77 -19.29 1.14 -0.44
N VAL A 78 -19.08 -0.06 0.12
CA VAL A 78 -19.38 -1.35 -0.56
C VAL A 78 -20.82 -1.44 -1.05
N GLU A 79 -21.76 -0.84 -0.32
CA GLU A 79 -23.18 -0.84 -0.68
C GLU A 79 -23.47 -0.17 -2.03
N GLU A 80 -22.61 0.75 -2.44
CA GLU A 80 -22.70 1.40 -3.75
C GLU A 80 -22.12 0.54 -4.88
N GLN A 81 -21.34 -0.50 -4.54
CA GLN A 81 -20.67 -1.39 -5.47
C GLN A 81 -21.38 -2.75 -5.56
N LYS A 82 -22.16 -2.96 -6.62
CA LYS A 82 -22.98 -4.19 -6.79
C LYS A 82 -22.16 -5.46 -7.02
N SER A 83 -20.92 -5.31 -7.46
CA SER A 83 -20.07 -6.43 -7.91
C SER A 83 -19.14 -7.00 -6.84
N LEU A 84 -18.91 -6.28 -5.74
CA LEU A 84 -18.03 -6.71 -4.66
C LEU A 84 -18.86 -6.81 -3.37
N SER A 85 -19.03 -8.02 -2.84
CA SER A 85 -19.74 -8.20 -1.57
C SER A 85 -18.88 -7.79 -0.37
N THR A 86 -19.52 -7.37 0.73
CA THR A 86 -18.83 -7.08 2.01
C THR A 86 -18.03 -8.28 2.51
N ARG A 87 -18.53 -9.50 2.28
CA ARG A 87 -17.83 -10.74 2.62
C ARG A 87 -16.51 -10.87 1.86
N GLN A 88 -16.52 -10.65 0.54
CA GLN A 88 -15.31 -10.70 -0.27
C GLN A 88 -14.33 -9.60 0.15
N LEU A 89 -14.80 -8.39 0.42
CA LEU A 89 -13.92 -7.32 0.90
C LEU A 89 -13.26 -7.68 2.23
N ASN A 90 -14.01 -8.23 3.18
CA ASN A 90 -13.47 -8.67 4.47
C ASN A 90 -12.45 -9.81 4.30
N GLN A 91 -12.69 -10.75 3.39
CA GLN A 91 -11.72 -11.80 3.06
C GLN A 91 -10.42 -11.21 2.49
N LEU A 92 -10.50 -10.17 1.66
CA LEU A 92 -9.32 -9.47 1.16
C LEU A 92 -8.57 -8.72 2.28
N ARG A 93 -9.28 -8.14 3.26
CA ARG A 93 -8.68 -7.47 4.44
C ARG A 93 -7.88 -8.42 5.32
N GLU A 94 -8.17 -9.72 5.29
CA GLU A 94 -7.40 -10.71 6.05
C GLU A 94 -5.98 -10.87 5.50
N LEU A 95 -5.72 -10.53 4.24
CA LEU A 95 -4.41 -10.65 3.56
C LEU A 95 -3.85 -12.08 3.46
N ASN A 96 -4.68 -13.11 3.67
CA ASN A 96 -4.28 -14.52 3.44
C ASN A 96 -3.78 -14.73 2.00
N TRP A 97 -4.38 -14.01 1.04
CA TRP A 97 -3.96 -14.02 -0.36
C TRP A 97 -2.53 -13.49 -0.54
N LEU A 98 -2.11 -12.50 0.26
CA LEU A 98 -0.77 -11.92 0.21
C LEU A 98 0.26 -12.92 0.75
N GLU A 99 -0.05 -13.59 1.86
CA GLU A 99 0.80 -14.64 2.44
C GLU A 99 0.98 -15.83 1.49
N GLN A 100 -0.06 -16.14 0.71
CA GLN A 100 -0.05 -17.18 -0.31
C GLN A 100 0.53 -16.72 -1.66
N GLN A 101 0.97 -15.47 -1.75
CA GLN A 101 1.55 -14.85 -2.95
C GLN A 101 0.60 -14.84 -4.16
N TYR A 102 -0.69 -14.59 -3.92
CA TYR A 102 -1.67 -14.33 -4.98
C TYR A 102 -1.61 -12.86 -5.41
N ASN A 103 -1.73 -12.65 -6.71
CA ASN A 103 -1.96 -11.33 -7.28
C ASN A 103 -3.45 -10.98 -7.25
N LEU A 104 -3.78 -9.70 -7.28
CA LEU A 104 -5.14 -9.23 -7.52
C LEU A 104 -5.15 -8.36 -8.78
N ILE A 105 -6.12 -8.57 -9.66
CA ILE A 105 -6.39 -7.66 -10.77
C ILE A 105 -7.74 -7.02 -10.54
N LEU A 106 -7.74 -5.71 -10.33
CA LEU A 106 -8.93 -4.89 -10.20
C LEU A 106 -9.29 -4.33 -11.58
N LEU A 107 -10.42 -4.78 -12.13
CA LEU A 107 -10.92 -4.37 -13.44
C LEU A 107 -12.17 -3.52 -13.30
N GLY A 108 -12.40 -2.59 -14.23
CA GLY A 108 -13.64 -1.80 -14.26
C GLY A 108 -13.47 -0.39 -14.82
N PRO A 109 -14.56 0.34 -15.06
CA PRO A 109 -14.52 1.68 -15.64
C PRO A 109 -13.85 2.71 -14.70
N PRO A 110 -13.47 3.90 -15.21
CA PRO A 110 -12.94 4.99 -14.39
C PRO A 110 -13.90 5.40 -13.27
N GLY A 111 -13.36 5.52 -12.06
CA GLY A 111 -14.13 5.90 -10.87
C GLY A 111 -14.94 4.76 -10.22
N ALA A 112 -14.76 3.50 -10.62
CA ALA A 112 -15.36 2.33 -9.96
C ALA A 112 -14.69 1.94 -8.61
N GLY A 113 -13.66 2.67 -8.17
CA GLY A 113 -12.99 2.44 -6.89
C GLY A 113 -11.77 1.50 -6.89
N LYS A 114 -11.28 1.06 -8.06
CA LYS A 114 -10.09 0.18 -8.18
C LYS A 114 -8.88 0.67 -7.36
N THR A 115 -8.44 1.91 -7.62
CA THR A 115 -7.30 2.51 -6.92
C THR A 115 -7.55 2.66 -5.42
N HIS A 116 -8.79 2.96 -5.01
CA HIS A 116 -9.17 3.06 -3.59
C HIS A 116 -8.97 1.70 -2.90
N ILE A 117 -9.52 0.62 -3.48
CA ILE A 117 -9.36 -0.72 -2.92
C ILE A 117 -7.89 -1.11 -2.85
N GLY A 118 -7.12 -0.85 -3.91
CA GLY A 118 -5.68 -1.13 -3.93
C GLY A 118 -4.92 -0.40 -2.82
N ILE A 119 -5.16 0.91 -2.66
CA ILE A 119 -4.55 1.72 -1.59
C ILE A 119 -5.02 1.23 -0.21
N GLY A 120 -6.30 0.97 -0.03
CA GLY A 120 -6.87 0.51 1.23
C GLY A 120 -6.27 -0.82 1.68
N LEU A 121 -6.17 -1.80 0.78
CA LEU A 121 -5.47 -3.08 1.05
C LEU A 121 -3.98 -2.86 1.35
N GLY A 122 -3.34 -1.93 0.64
CA GLY A 122 -1.96 -1.54 0.93
C GLY A 122 -1.78 -0.94 2.33
N ILE A 123 -2.73 -0.14 2.80
CA ILE A 123 -2.71 0.42 4.16
C ILE A 123 -2.90 -0.70 5.20
N GLU A 124 -3.86 -1.61 5.01
CA GLU A 124 -4.04 -2.80 5.87
C GLU A 124 -2.76 -3.65 5.94
N ALA A 125 -2.10 -3.87 4.80
CA ALA A 125 -0.84 -4.60 4.74
C ALA A 125 0.27 -3.91 5.55
N ILE A 126 0.39 -2.59 5.46
CA ILE A 126 1.35 -1.83 6.25
C ILE A 126 1.08 -1.94 7.75
N GLN A 127 -0.19 -1.90 8.15
CA GLN A 127 -0.60 -2.06 9.54
C GLN A 127 -0.26 -3.45 10.09
N LYS A 128 -0.32 -4.49 9.25
CA LYS A 128 0.12 -5.86 9.59
C LYS A 128 1.63 -6.10 9.51
N GLY A 129 2.41 -5.09 9.15
CA GLY A 129 3.88 -5.18 9.15
C GLY A 129 4.53 -5.31 7.77
N TYR A 130 3.75 -5.49 6.71
CA TYR A 130 4.25 -5.71 5.36
C TYR A 130 4.81 -4.43 4.72
N LYS A 131 5.83 -4.60 3.87
CA LYS A 131 6.36 -3.55 3.01
C LYS A 131 5.51 -3.46 1.76
N VAL A 132 5.05 -2.25 1.46
CA VAL A 132 4.21 -1.98 0.29
C VAL A 132 4.87 -0.90 -0.55
N ALA A 133 4.73 -1.01 -1.87
CA ALA A 133 5.06 0.04 -2.81
C ALA A 133 3.88 0.30 -3.76
N PHE A 134 3.59 1.57 -4.02
CA PHE A 134 2.62 2.03 -5.01
C PHE A 134 3.35 2.77 -6.12
N SER A 135 2.95 2.54 -7.37
CA SER A 135 3.33 3.37 -8.50
C SER A 135 2.26 3.30 -9.59
N THR A 136 2.08 4.39 -10.33
CA THR A 136 1.32 4.31 -11.58
C THR A 136 2.17 3.63 -12.65
N MET A 137 1.56 3.00 -13.66
CA MET A 137 2.32 2.39 -14.75
C MET A 137 3.23 3.42 -15.45
N GLY A 138 2.74 4.66 -15.61
CA GLY A 138 3.49 5.82 -16.11
C GLY A 138 4.78 6.10 -15.35
N GLU A 139 4.66 6.23 -14.04
CA GLU A 139 5.82 6.46 -13.16
C GLU A 139 6.76 5.24 -13.16
N LEU A 140 6.21 4.03 -13.12
CA LEU A 140 6.99 2.81 -13.10
C LEU A 140 7.88 2.65 -14.34
N VAL A 141 7.32 2.88 -15.53
CA VAL A 141 8.08 2.87 -16.79
C VAL A 141 9.19 3.92 -16.76
N HIS A 142 8.88 5.14 -16.28
CA HIS A 142 9.90 6.18 -16.14
C HIS A 142 11.03 5.77 -15.17
N LEU A 143 10.69 5.18 -14.03
CA LEU A 143 11.68 4.67 -13.07
C LEU A 143 12.56 3.60 -13.71
N LEU A 144 11.97 2.64 -14.41
CA LEU A 144 12.68 1.55 -15.09
C LEU A 144 13.65 2.08 -16.15
N LYS A 145 13.21 3.01 -17.00
CA LYS A 145 14.05 3.61 -18.06
C LYS A 145 15.24 4.39 -17.50
N THR A 146 15.10 4.94 -16.30
CA THR A 146 16.09 5.83 -15.70
C THR A 146 16.92 5.16 -14.60
N GLU A 147 16.72 3.86 -14.33
CA GLU A 147 17.43 3.11 -13.28
C GLU A 147 18.96 3.19 -13.43
N GLU A 148 19.48 3.14 -14.65
CA GLU A 148 20.93 3.13 -14.89
C GLU A 148 21.61 4.46 -14.56
N TYR A 149 20.90 5.59 -14.67
CA TYR A 149 21.51 6.93 -14.62
C TYR A 149 21.01 7.80 -13.46
N ILE A 150 19.83 7.50 -12.89
CA ILE A 150 19.23 8.31 -11.83
C ILE A 150 19.22 7.54 -10.50
N ARG A 151 20.03 8.00 -9.53
CA ARG A 151 20.10 7.42 -8.17
C ARG A 151 18.73 7.38 -7.46
N LYS A 152 17.90 8.39 -7.69
CA LYS A 152 16.53 8.44 -7.14
C LYS A 152 15.68 7.28 -7.69
N SER A 153 15.83 6.93 -8.96
CA SER A 153 15.11 5.80 -9.59
C SER A 153 15.63 4.47 -9.05
N GLN A 154 16.95 4.30 -8.90
CA GLN A 154 17.55 3.12 -8.27
C GLN A 154 17.01 2.86 -6.86
N MET A 155 16.95 3.90 -6.02
CA MET A 155 16.43 3.75 -4.66
C MET A 155 14.95 3.39 -4.63
N GLN A 156 14.14 3.92 -5.54
CA GLN A 156 12.71 3.62 -5.61
C GLN A 156 12.46 2.21 -6.15
N LEU A 157 13.13 1.81 -7.22
CA LEU A 157 13.03 0.45 -7.76
C LEU A 157 13.55 -0.60 -6.78
N LYS A 158 14.63 -0.30 -6.04
CA LYS A 158 15.07 -1.19 -4.96
C LYS A 158 13.98 -1.41 -3.92
N ARG A 159 13.25 -0.36 -3.53
CA ARG A 159 12.12 -0.50 -2.59
C ARG A 159 10.98 -1.31 -3.18
N ILE A 160 10.63 -1.09 -4.45
CA ILE A 160 9.61 -1.89 -5.14
C ILE A 160 10.02 -3.37 -5.14
N LYS A 161 11.25 -3.68 -5.52
CA LYS A 161 11.82 -5.04 -5.55
C LYS A 161 11.88 -5.72 -4.16
N GLU A 162 12.02 -4.93 -3.08
CA GLU A 162 12.06 -5.41 -1.69
C GLU A 162 10.68 -5.41 -0.98
N SER A 163 9.60 -5.06 -1.68
CA SER A 163 8.25 -4.99 -1.11
C SER A 163 7.56 -6.34 -1.12
N ASP A 164 6.75 -6.60 -0.10
CA ASP A 164 5.91 -7.80 -0.01
C ASP A 164 4.65 -7.66 -0.90
N LEU A 165 4.20 -6.41 -1.09
CA LEU A 165 3.09 -6.04 -1.98
C LEU A 165 3.46 -4.88 -2.88
N VAL A 166 3.23 -5.02 -4.18
CA VAL A 166 3.40 -3.96 -5.18
C VAL A 166 2.05 -3.62 -5.81
N ILE A 167 1.61 -2.37 -5.70
CA ILE A 167 0.41 -1.86 -6.36
C ILE A 167 0.84 -1.07 -7.59
N ILE A 168 0.43 -1.56 -8.76
CA ILE A 168 0.66 -0.90 -10.06
C ILE A 168 -0.68 -0.41 -10.58
N ASP A 169 -0.86 0.91 -10.55
CA ASP A 169 -2.10 1.57 -10.89
C ASP A 169 -2.13 2.00 -12.37
N ASP A 170 -3.29 1.94 -13.01
CA ASP A 170 -3.56 2.42 -14.36
C ASP A 170 -2.63 1.82 -15.44
N LEU A 171 -2.65 0.49 -15.58
CA LEU A 171 -1.86 -0.25 -16.59
C LEU A 171 -2.10 0.20 -18.05
N MET A 172 -3.23 0.88 -18.29
CA MET A 172 -3.83 1.10 -19.60
C MET A 172 -3.45 2.39 -20.34
N TYR A 173 -2.70 3.28 -19.70
CA TYR A 173 -2.39 4.58 -20.30
C TYR A 173 -1.06 4.64 -21.07
N MET A 174 -0.38 3.51 -21.27
CA MET A 174 0.86 3.48 -22.04
C MET A 174 0.85 2.37 -23.08
N ALA A 175 0.93 2.76 -24.36
CA ALA A 175 1.53 1.90 -25.36
C ALA A 175 3.02 1.82 -25.02
N MET A 176 3.50 0.63 -24.64
CA MET A 176 4.91 0.42 -24.32
C MET A 176 5.68 0.15 -25.59
N ASP A 177 6.87 0.74 -25.70
CA ASP A 177 7.83 0.28 -26.68
C ASP A 177 8.44 -1.07 -26.27
N GLN A 178 9.11 -1.76 -27.20
CA GLN A 178 9.69 -3.08 -26.94
C GLN A 178 10.74 -3.06 -25.80
N ARG A 179 11.46 -1.96 -25.62
CA ARG A 179 12.45 -1.82 -24.53
C ARG A 179 11.75 -1.67 -23.19
N GLU A 180 10.69 -0.88 -23.12
CA GLU A 180 9.85 -0.70 -21.94
C GLU A 180 9.19 -2.01 -21.52
N ALA A 181 8.65 -2.78 -22.47
CA ALA A 181 8.08 -4.10 -22.22
C ALA A 181 9.13 -5.08 -21.65
N ASN A 182 10.36 -5.08 -22.18
CA ASN A 182 11.45 -5.89 -21.64
C ASN A 182 11.83 -5.50 -20.20
N LEU A 183 11.95 -4.20 -19.92
CA LEU A 183 12.24 -3.71 -18.57
C LEU A 183 11.13 -4.09 -17.58
N PHE A 184 9.88 -3.96 -17.99
CA PHE A 184 8.74 -4.36 -17.18
C PHE A 184 8.71 -5.87 -16.94
N PHE A 185 8.99 -6.68 -17.97
CA PHE A 185 9.15 -8.13 -17.83
C PHE A 185 10.21 -8.50 -16.79
N HIS A 186 11.38 -7.85 -16.81
CA HIS A 186 12.42 -8.12 -15.81
C HIS A 186 11.96 -7.81 -14.38
N LEU A 187 11.17 -6.75 -14.20
CA LEU A 187 10.57 -6.43 -12.91
C LEU A 187 9.55 -7.50 -12.50
N ILE A 188 8.61 -7.86 -13.36
CA ILE A 188 7.59 -8.89 -13.07
C ILE A 188 8.26 -10.23 -12.76
N ASN A 189 9.27 -10.61 -13.51
CA ASN A 189 10.05 -11.83 -13.26
C ASN A 189 10.81 -11.77 -11.94
N HIS A 190 11.23 -10.59 -11.48
CA HIS A 190 11.84 -10.44 -10.16
C HIS A 190 10.82 -10.60 -9.03
N LEU A 191 9.61 -10.06 -9.20
CA LEU A 191 8.55 -10.08 -8.19
C LEU A 191 7.82 -11.44 -8.12
N TYR A 192 7.82 -12.20 -9.21
CA TYR A 192 7.17 -13.50 -9.31
C TYR A 192 7.60 -14.45 -8.17
N GLU A 193 6.63 -15.02 -7.45
CA GLU A 193 6.80 -15.88 -6.26
C GLU A 193 7.60 -15.24 -5.11
N ARG A 194 7.75 -13.91 -5.10
CA ARG A 194 8.40 -13.15 -4.01
C ARG A 194 7.51 -12.08 -3.41
N SER A 195 6.69 -11.45 -4.25
CA SER A 195 5.80 -10.36 -3.89
C SER A 195 4.44 -10.58 -4.51
N SER A 196 3.39 -10.18 -3.80
CA SER A 196 2.06 -10.09 -4.39
C SER A 196 1.92 -8.79 -5.17
N ILE A 197 1.14 -8.81 -6.25
CA ILE A 197 0.92 -7.64 -7.10
C ILE A 197 -0.57 -7.32 -7.15
N ILE A 198 -0.93 -6.07 -6.87
CA ILE A 198 -2.25 -5.52 -7.22
C ILE A 198 -2.11 -4.71 -8.50
N LEU A 199 -2.87 -5.07 -9.53
CA LEU A 199 -2.96 -4.33 -10.78
C LEU A 199 -4.32 -3.67 -10.89
N THR A 200 -4.36 -2.42 -11.32
CA THR A 200 -5.63 -1.78 -11.72
C THR A 200 -5.65 -1.52 -13.23
N SER A 201 -6.79 -1.81 -13.85
CA SER A 201 -6.95 -1.63 -15.30
C SER A 201 -8.41 -1.38 -15.66
N ASN A 202 -8.65 -0.65 -16.75
CA ASN A 202 -9.98 -0.51 -17.33
C ASN A 202 -10.28 -1.56 -18.41
N LYS A 203 -9.29 -2.35 -18.85
CA LYS A 203 -9.54 -3.53 -19.69
C LYS A 203 -8.87 -4.81 -19.20
N GLY A 204 -9.42 -5.94 -19.62
CA GLY A 204 -9.00 -7.27 -19.18
C GLY A 204 -7.66 -7.72 -19.78
N PRO A 205 -7.07 -8.80 -19.22
CA PRO A 205 -5.77 -9.33 -19.66
C PRO A 205 -5.68 -9.68 -21.15
N GLU A 206 -6.79 -10.12 -21.75
CA GLU A 206 -6.88 -10.46 -23.18
C GLU A 206 -6.48 -9.29 -24.10
N GLN A 207 -6.69 -8.06 -23.63
CA GLN A 207 -6.43 -6.84 -24.40
C GLN A 207 -5.06 -6.21 -24.06
N TRP A 208 -4.27 -6.80 -23.15
CA TRP A 208 -2.96 -6.27 -22.79
C TRP A 208 -1.90 -6.58 -23.85
N GLY A 209 -2.10 -7.65 -24.64
CA GLY A 209 -1.25 -8.00 -25.80
C GLY A 209 -1.07 -6.86 -26.78
N GLU A 210 -2.14 -6.12 -27.08
CA GLU A 210 -2.11 -4.98 -28.00
C GLU A 210 -1.35 -3.78 -27.44
N LEU A 211 -1.20 -3.67 -26.11
CA LEU A 211 -0.60 -2.51 -25.44
C LEU A 211 0.92 -2.61 -25.29
N MET A 212 1.45 -3.84 -25.24
CA MET A 212 2.86 -4.10 -24.92
C MET A 212 3.75 -4.28 -26.17
N GLY A 213 3.17 -4.19 -27.38
CA GLY A 213 3.89 -4.13 -28.66
C GLY A 213 4.59 -5.43 -29.11
N ASP A 214 5.00 -6.29 -28.19
CA ASP A 214 5.66 -7.57 -28.44
C ASP A 214 4.85 -8.74 -27.85
N GLN A 215 4.30 -9.59 -28.71
CA GLN A 215 3.42 -10.68 -28.32
C GLN A 215 4.12 -11.74 -27.46
N GLY A 216 5.42 -11.98 -27.69
CA GLY A 216 6.20 -12.97 -26.95
C GLY A 216 6.45 -12.52 -25.51
N ILE A 217 6.94 -11.28 -25.34
CA ILE A 217 7.18 -10.68 -24.02
C ILE A 217 5.86 -10.55 -23.24
N THR A 218 4.78 -10.12 -23.91
CA THR A 218 3.47 -10.00 -23.29
C THR A 218 2.98 -11.33 -22.74
N THR A 219 3.10 -12.40 -23.52
CA THR A 219 2.72 -13.74 -23.07
C THR A 219 3.50 -14.16 -21.84
N ALA A 220 4.81 -13.89 -21.80
CA ALA A 220 5.65 -14.22 -20.66
C ALA A 220 5.34 -13.39 -19.39
N ILE A 221 4.92 -12.14 -19.55
CA ILE A 221 4.44 -11.28 -18.45
C ILE A 221 3.11 -11.81 -17.91
N LEU A 222 2.15 -12.06 -18.81
CA LEU A 222 0.81 -12.55 -18.46
C LEU A 222 0.86 -13.90 -17.75
N ASP A 223 1.68 -14.83 -18.24
CA ASP A 223 1.90 -16.15 -17.62
C ASP A 223 2.26 -16.02 -16.12
N ARG A 224 3.19 -15.13 -15.78
CA ARG A 224 3.61 -14.89 -14.39
C ARG A 224 2.55 -14.17 -13.55
N LEU A 225 1.89 -13.18 -14.14
CA LEU A 225 0.86 -12.40 -13.44
C LEU A 225 -0.40 -13.21 -13.17
N LEU A 226 -0.78 -14.08 -14.10
CA LEU A 226 -2.04 -14.84 -14.09
C LEU A 226 -1.91 -16.25 -13.49
N HIS A 227 -0.70 -16.73 -13.19
CA HIS A 227 -0.51 -18.05 -12.57
C HIS A 227 -1.23 -18.18 -11.22
N ARG A 228 -1.14 -17.15 -10.36
CA ARG A 228 -1.86 -17.06 -9.08
C ARG A 228 -2.51 -15.71 -8.98
N VAL A 229 -3.77 -15.61 -9.39
CA VAL A 229 -4.48 -14.34 -9.43
C VAL A 229 -5.95 -14.50 -9.10
N GLU A 230 -6.48 -13.51 -8.39
CA GLU A 230 -7.92 -13.28 -8.33
C GLU A 230 -8.26 -12.04 -9.15
N VAL A 231 -9.20 -12.20 -10.10
CA VAL A 231 -9.67 -11.10 -10.95
C VAL A 231 -10.98 -10.56 -10.38
N ILE A 232 -10.94 -9.33 -9.88
CA ILE A 232 -12.09 -8.66 -9.27
C ILE A 232 -12.62 -7.63 -10.27
N GLN A 233 -13.77 -7.95 -10.85
CA GLN A 233 -14.48 -7.08 -11.78
C GLN A 233 -15.37 -6.11 -11.00
N LEU A 234 -15.00 -4.83 -10.99
CA LEU A 234 -15.82 -3.74 -10.47
C LEU A 234 -16.74 -3.21 -11.57
N ASN A 235 -18.02 -3.52 -11.44
CA ASN A 235 -19.06 -3.04 -12.34
C ASN A 235 -19.84 -1.93 -11.66
N ASP A 236 -19.63 -0.69 -12.11
CA ASP A 236 -20.49 0.42 -11.74
C ASP A 236 -21.06 1.06 -13.00
N ASN A 237 -22.39 1.22 -13.04
CA ASN A 237 -23.07 1.89 -14.14
C ASN A 237 -22.84 3.41 -14.08
N ASP A 238 -22.53 3.96 -12.89
CA ASP A 238 -22.27 5.37 -12.66
C ASP A 238 -20.91 5.57 -11.96
N SER A 239 -20.09 6.49 -12.45
CA SER A 239 -18.78 6.77 -11.84
C SER A 239 -18.96 7.43 -10.47
N TYR A 240 -18.35 6.89 -9.40
CA TYR A 240 -18.37 7.50 -8.05
C TYR A 240 -17.94 8.97 -8.08
N ARG A 241 -16.93 9.31 -8.89
CA ARG A 241 -16.45 10.69 -9.06
C ARG A 241 -17.51 11.62 -9.66
N ILE A 242 -18.35 11.11 -10.56
CA ILE A 242 -19.44 11.88 -11.19
C ILE A 242 -20.60 12.02 -10.20
N LYS A 243 -20.95 10.95 -9.51
CA LYS A 243 -22.01 10.93 -8.49
C LYS A 243 -21.73 11.90 -7.33
N HIS A 244 -20.48 11.96 -6.88
CA HIS A 244 -20.03 12.86 -5.81
C HIS A 244 -19.36 14.14 -6.33
N ARG A 245 -19.65 14.55 -7.58
CA ARG A 245 -19.08 15.79 -8.13
C ARG A 245 -19.51 16.99 -7.29
N THR A 246 -18.55 17.78 -6.85
CA THR A 246 -18.81 19.08 -6.21
C THR A 246 -18.71 20.18 -7.26
N THR A 247 -19.74 21.00 -7.40
CA THR A 247 -19.75 22.11 -8.36
C THR A 247 -19.48 23.43 -7.62
N ILE A 248 -18.59 24.25 -8.18
CA ILE A 248 -18.25 25.58 -7.62
C ILE A 248 -19.40 26.57 -7.82
N PHE A 249 -20.16 26.38 -8.90
CA PHE A 249 -21.41 27.08 -9.16
C PHE A 249 -22.54 26.16 -8.68
N GLY A 250 -23.44 26.65 -7.81
CA GLY A 250 -24.52 25.85 -7.23
C GLY A 250 -25.31 25.07 -8.30
N LYS A 251 -25.83 23.89 -7.92
CA LYS A 251 -26.45 22.85 -8.76
C LYS A 251 -27.08 23.33 -10.08
N GLU A 252 -26.27 23.43 -11.13
CA GLU A 252 -26.72 23.18 -12.49
C GLU A 252 -26.09 21.87 -12.93
N SER A 253 -26.89 20.82 -12.87
CA SER A 253 -26.51 19.52 -13.36
C SER A 253 -26.28 19.60 -14.86
N VAL A 254 -25.03 19.52 -15.30
CA VAL A 254 -24.71 19.14 -16.68
C VAL A 254 -25.10 17.66 -16.81
N GLN A 255 -26.38 17.45 -17.08
CA GLN A 255 -27.05 16.23 -17.55
C GLN A 255 -28.44 16.69 -18.03
N ASN A 256 -28.48 17.14 -19.28
CA ASN A 256 -29.59 16.92 -20.20
C ASN A 256 -28.97 16.29 -21.44
#